data_AF-F2ANX1-F1
#
_entry.id   AF-F2ANX1-F1
#
_cell.length_a   1.000
_cell.length_b   1.000
_cell.length_c   1.000
_cell.angle_alpha   90.00
_cell.angle_beta   90.00
_cell.angle_gamma   90.00
#
_symmetry.space_group_name_H-M   'P 1'
#
loop_
_entity.id
_entity.type
_entity.pdbx_description
1 polymer ?
#
loop_
_entity_poly.entity_id
_entity_poly.type
_entity_poly.pdbx_seq_one_letter_code
_entity_poly.pdbx_strand_id
1 'polypeptide(L)'
;MKSTVLFLSGDLIFASRVRAACESADKTFSLAGRLPEEPNEDVGWVIVDLSTRNGVVAELMPTVSRVCPEARVVAYGPHVQVARLKGAREAGVPTVLTRGQFDAGLSSMFAD
;
A
#
# COMPACT_ATOMS: atom_id res chain seq x y z
N MET A 1 -9.04 11.88 12.59
CA MET A 1 -9.22 11.10 11.35
C MET A 1 -7.83 10.63 10.93
N LYS A 2 -7.66 9.35 10.60
CA LYS A 2 -6.34 8.81 10.22
C LYS A 2 -5.98 9.33 8.84
N SER A 3 -4.89 10.08 8.75
CA SER A 3 -4.58 10.87 7.56
C SER A 3 -3.38 10.35 6.77
N THR A 4 -2.60 9.41 7.32
CA THR A 4 -1.35 8.99 6.66
C THR A 4 -1.55 7.80 5.75
N VAL A 5 -1.06 7.94 4.51
CA VAL A 5 -0.89 6.88 3.53
C VAL A 5 0.56 6.44 3.50
N LEU A 6 0.83 5.25 4.02
CA LEU A 6 2.15 4.63 4.00
C LEU A 6 2.34 3.84 2.69
N PHE A 7 3.22 4.31 1.84
CA PHE A 7 3.52 3.72 0.53
C PHE A 7 4.85 2.99 0.57
N LEU A 8 4.79 1.65 0.53
CA LEU A 8 5.94 0.75 0.53
C LEU A 8 6.35 0.42 -0.91
N SER A 9 7.25 1.21 -1.48
CA SER A 9 7.73 1.03 -2.85
C SER A 9 9.17 1.51 -3.03
N GLY A 10 9.82 1.07 -4.12
CA GLY A 10 11.05 1.65 -4.65
C GLY A 10 10.82 2.48 -5.92
N ASP A 11 9.59 2.58 -6.42
CA ASP A 11 9.24 3.34 -7.64
C ASP A 11 8.95 4.81 -7.29
N LEU A 12 9.99 5.65 -7.42
CA LEU A 12 9.88 7.09 -7.13
C LEU A 12 8.99 7.84 -8.11
N ILE A 13 8.92 7.39 -9.37
CA ILE A 13 8.09 8.03 -10.39
C ILE A 13 6.63 7.82 -10.02
N PHE A 14 6.26 6.60 -9.66
CA PHE A 14 4.89 6.29 -9.29
C PHE A 14 4.52 6.84 -7.91
N ALA A 15 5.47 6.87 -6.97
CA ALA A 15 5.31 7.55 -5.68
C ALA A 15 4.85 9.00 -5.84
N SER A 16 5.36 9.74 -6.84
CA SER A 16 4.93 11.12 -7.10
C SER A 16 3.44 11.23 -7.44
N ARG A 17 2.89 10.26 -8.19
CA ARG A 17 1.46 10.21 -8.56
C ARG A 17 0.58 9.87 -7.37
N VAL A 18 1.01 8.89 -6.56
CA VAL A 18 0.30 8.51 -5.34
C VAL A 18 0.28 9.67 -4.35
N ARG A 19 1.40 10.39 -4.19
CA ARG A 19 1.48 11.61 -3.37
C ARG A 19 0.45 12.64 -3.81
N ALA A 20 0.40 12.98 -5.09
CA ALA A 20 -0.56 13.96 -5.61
C ALA A 20 -2.02 13.53 -5.33
N ALA A 21 -2.33 12.23 -5.46
CA ALA A 21 -3.65 11.70 -5.12
C ALA A 21 -3.96 11.82 -3.62
N CYS A 22 -2.99 11.56 -2.74
CA CYS A 22 -3.14 11.74 -1.29
C CYS A 22 -3.42 13.21 -0.95
N GLU A 23 -2.61 14.12 -1.50
CA GLU A 23 -2.74 15.58 -1.28
C GLU A 23 -4.10 16.09 -1.76
N SER A 24 -4.60 15.61 -2.90
CA SER A 24 -5.93 15.97 -3.41
C SER A 24 -7.11 15.52 -2.52
N ALA A 25 -6.84 14.58 -1.60
CA ALA A 25 -7.80 14.04 -0.66
C ALA A 25 -7.49 14.46 0.80
N ASP A 26 -6.69 15.52 0.99
CA ASP A 26 -6.24 16.01 2.31
C ASP A 26 -5.58 14.92 3.19
N LYS A 27 -4.85 13.98 2.57
CA LYS A 27 -4.08 12.94 3.24
C LYS A 27 -2.58 13.23 3.19
N THR A 28 -1.87 12.82 4.23
CA THR A 28 -0.40 12.87 4.31
C THR A 28 0.19 11.66 3.60
N PHE A 29 1.14 11.89 2.69
CA PHE A 29 1.87 10.82 2.00
C PHE A 29 3.21 10.51 2.68
N SER A 30 3.49 9.23 2.93
CA SER A 30 4.78 8.75 3.42
C SER A 30 5.33 7.64 2.54
N LEU A 31 6.50 7.86 1.92
CA LEU A 31 7.22 6.82 1.18
C LEU A 31 8.18 6.11 2.14
N ALA A 32 8.08 4.79 2.26
CA ALA A 32 8.95 4.00 3.12
C ALA A 32 9.43 2.71 2.46
N GLY A 33 10.55 2.18 2.96
CA GLY A 33 11.08 0.88 2.54
C GLY A 33 10.52 -0.31 3.31
N ARG A 34 10.01 -0.05 4.53
CA ARG A 34 9.49 -1.04 5.47
C ARG A 34 8.36 -0.43 6.30
N LEU A 35 7.59 -1.29 6.95
CA LEU A 35 6.62 -0.89 7.97
C LEU A 35 7.32 -0.24 9.17
N PRO A 36 6.63 0.62 9.95
CA PRO A 36 7.17 1.17 11.18
C PRO A 36 7.46 0.05 12.19
N GLU A 37 8.45 0.29 13.06
CA GLU A 37 8.84 -0.67 14.10
C GLU A 37 7.85 -0.64 15.28
N GLU A 38 7.38 0.56 15.60
CA GLU A 38 6.39 0.84 16.64
C GLU A 38 4.99 1.05 16.05
N PRO A 39 3.92 0.80 16.82
CA PRO A 39 2.56 1.10 16.39
C PRO A 39 2.39 2.57 16.03
N ASN A 40 1.74 2.81 14.89
CA ASN A 40 1.37 4.13 14.42
C ASN A 40 -0.11 4.14 14.06
N GLU A 41 -0.89 4.79 14.93
CA GLU A 41 -2.34 4.88 14.77
C GLU A 41 -2.77 5.89 13.70
N ASP A 42 -1.90 6.82 13.28
CA ASP A 42 -2.23 7.80 12.24
C ASP A 42 -2.22 7.22 10.82
N VAL A 43 -1.64 6.04 10.64
CA VAL A 43 -1.61 5.32 9.36
C VAL A 43 -2.99 4.72 9.08
N GLY A 44 -3.71 5.35 8.14
CA GLY A 44 -5.02 4.87 7.67
C GLY A 44 -4.91 3.95 6.45
N TRP A 45 -3.79 4.00 5.73
CA TRP A 45 -3.57 3.19 4.52
C TRP A 45 -2.16 2.64 4.48
N VAL A 46 -2.03 1.36 4.13
CA VAL A 46 -0.75 0.71 3.81
C VAL A 46 -0.83 0.19 2.38
N ILE A 47 0.03 0.71 1.51
CA ILE A 47 0.06 0.36 0.10
C ILE A 47 1.39 -0.30 -0.22
N VAL A 48 1.37 -1.49 -0.79
CA VAL A 48 2.56 -2.30 -1.03
C VAL A 48 2.77 -2.58 -2.51
N ASP A 49 3.94 -2.17 -3.02
CA ASP A 49 4.38 -2.47 -4.37
C ASP A 49 5.06 -3.85 -4.43
N LEU A 50 4.35 -4.84 -4.98
CA LEU A 50 4.85 -6.20 -5.16
C LEU A 50 6.00 -6.30 -6.17
N SER A 51 6.25 -5.26 -6.95
CA SER A 51 7.38 -5.19 -7.88
C SER A 51 8.70 -5.04 -7.12
N THR A 52 8.68 -4.21 -6.06
CA THR A 52 9.87 -3.81 -5.29
C THR A 52 9.90 -4.39 -3.86
N ARG A 53 8.79 -4.95 -3.37
CA ARG A 53 8.62 -5.50 -2.00
C ARG A 53 8.17 -6.96 -1.98
N ASN A 54 8.62 -7.76 -2.96
CA ASN A 54 8.18 -9.15 -3.14
C ASN A 54 8.43 -10.08 -1.94
N GLY A 55 9.49 -9.88 -1.16
CA GLY A 55 9.86 -10.74 -0.03
C GLY A 55 9.10 -10.47 1.27
N VAL A 56 8.28 -9.42 1.33
CA VAL A 56 7.63 -8.95 2.57
C VAL A 56 6.19 -9.44 2.70
N VAL A 57 5.65 -10.07 1.65
CA VAL A 57 4.21 -10.33 1.50
C VAL A 57 3.66 -11.32 2.54
N ALA A 58 4.39 -12.39 2.83
CA ALA A 58 3.94 -13.40 3.79
C ALA A 58 3.78 -12.84 5.21
N GLU A 59 4.72 -12.00 5.63
CA GLU A 59 4.73 -11.37 6.96
C GLU A 59 4.00 -10.02 6.99
N LEU A 60 3.47 -9.58 5.86
CA LEU A 60 2.87 -8.26 5.70
C LEU A 60 1.67 -8.10 6.63
N MET A 61 0.67 -8.99 6.52
CA MET A 61 -0.56 -8.86 7.29
C MET A 61 -0.35 -9.05 8.79
N PRO A 62 0.42 -10.06 9.28
CA PRO A 62 0.76 -10.14 10.70
C PRO A 62 1.44 -8.88 11.24
N THR A 63 2.36 -8.30 10.46
CA THR A 63 3.06 -7.08 10.87
C THR A 63 2.12 -5.87 10.87
N VAL A 64 1.32 -5.66 9.81
CA VAL A 64 0.37 -4.56 9.72
C VAL A 64 -0.65 -4.62 10.86
N SER A 65 -1.21 -5.79 11.16
CA SER A 65 -2.16 -5.94 12.27
C SER A 65 -1.56 -5.56 13.62
N ARG A 66 -0.23 -5.64 13.78
CA ARG A 66 0.47 -5.23 15.00
C ARG A 66 0.78 -3.73 15.03
N VAL A 67 1.24 -3.16 13.92
CA VAL A 67 1.79 -1.78 13.92
C VAL A 67 0.85 -0.74 13.31
N CYS A 68 -0.10 -1.14 12.47
CA CYS A 68 -1.10 -0.28 11.86
C CYS A 68 -2.46 -1.00 11.82
N PRO A 69 -3.05 -1.38 12.97
CA PRO A 69 -4.17 -2.33 13.06
C PRO A 69 -5.44 -1.92 12.30
N GLU A 70 -5.67 -0.62 12.11
CA GLU A 70 -6.86 -0.10 11.42
C GLU A 70 -6.57 0.35 9.98
N ALA A 71 -5.35 0.13 9.49
CA ALA A 71 -4.99 0.57 8.15
C ALA A 71 -5.68 -0.30 7.09
N ARG A 72 -6.21 0.35 6.05
CA ARG A 72 -6.64 -0.32 4.83
C ARG A 72 -5.40 -0.77 4.04
N VAL A 73 -5.27 -2.07 3.83
CA VAL A 73 -4.10 -2.66 3.16
C VAL A 73 -4.40 -2.96 1.70
N VAL A 74 -3.57 -2.41 0.81
CA VAL A 74 -3.64 -2.61 -0.64
C VAL A 74 -2.29 -3.07 -1.15
N ALA A 75 -2.23 -4.21 -1.82
CA ALA A 75 -1.05 -4.61 -2.59
C ALA A 75 -1.30 -4.42 -4.08
N TYR A 76 -0.29 -3.97 -4.82
CA TYR A 76 -0.38 -3.88 -6.27
C TYR A 76 0.88 -4.38 -6.98
N GLY A 77 0.74 -4.86 -8.21
CA GLY A 77 1.87 -5.33 -9.01
C GLY A 77 1.56 -5.46 -10.50
N PRO A 78 2.55 -5.78 -11.34
CA PRO A 78 2.34 -5.94 -12.78
C PRO A 78 1.41 -7.12 -13.07
N HIS A 79 0.51 -6.97 -14.05
CA HIS A 79 -0.45 -8.02 -14.40
C HIS A 79 0.22 -9.33 -14.87
N VAL A 80 1.39 -9.23 -15.48
CA VAL A 80 2.22 -10.38 -15.93
C VAL A 80 2.87 -11.15 -14.78
N GLN A 81 2.84 -10.62 -13.55
CA GLN A 81 3.39 -11.28 -12.36
C GLN A 81 2.28 -11.95 -11.54
N VAL A 82 1.49 -12.81 -12.21
CA VAL A 82 0.35 -13.54 -11.64
C VAL A 82 0.72 -14.27 -10.36
N ALA A 83 1.90 -14.90 -10.29
CA ALA A 83 2.38 -15.58 -9.09
C ALA A 83 2.53 -14.63 -7.88
N ARG A 84 2.94 -13.37 -8.10
CA ARG A 84 3.08 -12.39 -7.01
C ARG A 84 1.73 -11.90 -6.51
N LEU A 85 0.79 -11.65 -7.43
CA LEU A 85 -0.59 -11.30 -7.06
C LEU A 85 -1.27 -12.45 -6.32
N LYS A 86 -1.04 -13.70 -6.75
CA LYS A 86 -1.54 -14.90 -6.05
C LYS A 86 -0.96 -15.01 -4.65
N GLY A 87 0.36 -14.85 -4.49
CA GLY A 87 1.03 -14.89 -3.19
C GLY A 87 0.49 -13.82 -2.21
N ALA A 88 0.19 -12.61 -2.68
CA ALA A 88 -0.43 -11.58 -1.84
C ALA A 88 -1.84 -11.95 -1.38
N ARG A 89 -2.63 -12.58 -2.25
CA ARG A 89 -3.97 -13.07 -1.89
C ARG A 89 -3.88 -14.23 -0.89
N GLU A 90 -2.96 -15.16 -1.11
CA GLU A 90 -2.71 -16.30 -0.21
C GLU A 90 -2.18 -15.86 1.16
N ALA A 91 -1.43 -14.76 1.22
CA ALA A 91 -0.98 -14.13 2.47
C ALA A 91 -2.09 -13.29 3.18
N GLY A 92 -3.31 -13.28 2.65
CA GLY A 92 -4.46 -12.64 3.27
C GLY A 92 -4.54 -11.13 3.07
N VAL A 93 -3.84 -10.56 2.08
CA VAL A 93 -3.98 -9.13 1.76
C VAL A 93 -5.40 -8.87 1.26
N PRO A 94 -6.18 -7.97 1.91
CA PRO A 94 -7.59 -7.76 1.59
C PRO A 94 -7.83 -7.29 0.16
N THR A 95 -6.98 -6.36 -0.32
CA THR A 95 -7.11 -5.77 -1.65
C THR A 95 -5.83 -6.00 -2.44
N VAL A 96 -5.94 -6.72 -3.56
CA VAL A 96 -4.81 -6.96 -4.47
C VAL A 96 -5.18 -6.52 -5.88
N LEU A 97 -4.45 -5.53 -6.39
CA LEU A 97 -4.71 -4.86 -7.67
C LEU A 97 -3.56 -5.08 -8.67
N THR A 98 -3.86 -5.00 -9.96
CA THR A 98 -2.81 -4.74 -10.94
C THR A 98 -2.35 -3.28 -10.85
N ARG A 99 -1.15 -2.97 -11.35
CA ARG A 99 -0.66 -1.58 -11.44
C ARG A 99 -1.64 -0.68 -12.19
N GLY A 100 -2.21 -1.16 -13.30
CA GLY A 100 -3.20 -0.40 -14.07
C GLY A 100 -4.49 -0.13 -13.31
N GLN A 101 -4.99 -1.12 -12.56
CA GLN A 101 -6.17 -0.94 -11.69
C GLN A 101 -5.91 0.03 -10.55
N PHE A 102 -4.73 -0.04 -9.92
CA PHE A 102 -4.36 0.88 -8.86
C PHE A 102 -4.20 2.30 -9.39
N ASP A 103 -3.50 2.50 -10.51
CA ASP A 103 -3.33 3.80 -11.17
C ASP A 103 -4.67 4.43 -11.57
N ALA A 104 -5.57 3.64 -12.18
CA ALA A 104 -6.91 4.09 -12.57
C ALA A 104 -7.81 4.46 -11.37
N GLY A 105 -7.56 3.87 -10.19
CA GLY A 105 -8.32 4.13 -8.97
C GLY A 105 -7.79 5.27 -8.10
N LEU A 106 -6.59 5.80 -8.38
CA LEU A 106 -5.91 6.77 -7.50
C LEU A 106 -6.77 8.00 -7.19
N SER A 107 -7.49 8.53 -8.18
CA SER A 107 -8.28 9.76 -8.06
C SER A 107 -9.43 9.66 -7.04
N SER A 108 -9.87 8.46 -6.67
CA SER A 108 -10.97 8.25 -5.73
C SER A 108 -10.60 7.38 -4.53
N MET A 109 -9.40 6.79 -4.51
CA MET A 109 -9.03 5.79 -3.51
C MET A 109 -9.00 6.34 -2.09
N PHE A 110 -8.57 7.59 -1.92
CA PHE A 110 -8.34 8.21 -0.62
C PHE A 110 -9.45 9.18 -0.19
N ALA A 111 -10.50 9.30 -0.99
CA ALA A 111 -11.70 10.07 -0.64
C ALA A 111 -12.51 9.26 0.38
N ASP A 112 -12.34 9.59 1.67
CA ASP A 112 -13.18 9.11 2.77
C ASP A 112 -14.28 10.13 3.07
#